data_AF-E4XWU4-F1
#
_entry.id   AF-E4XWU4-F1
#
_cell.length_a   1.000
_cell.length_b   1.000
_cell.length_c   1.000
_cell.angle_alpha   90.00
_cell.angle_beta   90.00
_cell.angle_gamma   90.00
#
_symmetry.space_group_name_H-M   'P 1'
#
loop_
_entity.id
_entity.type
_entity.pdbx_description
1 polymer ?
#
loop_
_entity_poly.entity_id
_entity_poly.type
_entity_poly.pdbx_seq_one_letter_code
_entity_poly.pdbx_strand_id
1 'polypeptide(L)'
;MVRTGLCRRPGGGGPASGLAVLGALQREGRLLDFLQQDLTGHPDEDVGAAARVVHAGCRQWLRQAVELAPAVAEAEGATMPVPVGFDAQRIRLTGRVAGAPPYRGTVRHGGWVATTVRLPAVAEALDPRVLAPAEVEIE
;
A
#
# COMPACT_ATOMS: atom_id res chain seq x y z
N MET A 1 -4.29 38.86 22.73
CA MET A 1 -3.23 37.86 22.98
C MET A 1 -3.86 36.48 22.98
N VAL A 2 -4.07 35.90 21.80
CA VAL A 2 -4.66 34.55 21.66
C VAL A 2 -3.56 33.66 21.14
N ARG A 3 -3.06 32.77 22.00
CA ARG A 3 -2.15 31.70 21.62
C ARG A 3 -2.94 30.69 20.81
N THR A 4 -2.92 30.82 19.49
CA THR A 4 -3.35 29.79 18.56
C THR A 4 -2.44 28.59 18.76
N GLY A 5 -2.96 27.57 19.45
CA GLY A 5 -2.30 26.27 19.55
C GLY A 5 -2.08 25.75 18.14
N LEU A 6 -0.81 25.66 17.75
CA LEU A 6 -0.36 24.93 16.59
C LEU A 6 -0.90 23.50 16.72
N CYS A 7 -2.00 23.20 16.02
CA CYS A 7 -2.35 21.85 15.68
C CYS A 7 -1.13 21.30 14.93
N ARG A 8 -0.35 20.42 15.58
CA ARG A 8 0.75 19.71 14.92
C ARG A 8 0.13 19.01 13.72
N ARG A 9 0.42 19.50 12.50
CA ARG A 9 0.34 18.66 11.31
C ARG A 9 1.09 17.36 11.65
N PRO A 10 0.56 16.17 11.33
CA PRO A 10 1.37 14.96 11.43
C PRO A 10 2.58 15.19 10.53
N GLY A 11 3.72 15.49 11.15
CA GLY A 11 4.99 15.62 10.46
C GLY A 11 5.52 14.23 10.19
N GLY A 12 6.09 14.03 9.00
CA GLY A 12 6.96 12.90 8.70
C GLY A 12 6.43 11.98 7.62
N GLY A 13 6.64 12.37 6.37
CA GLY A 13 6.45 11.50 5.20
C GLY A 13 7.45 11.85 4.11
N GLY A 14 8.73 11.97 4.48
CA GLY A 14 9.80 12.20 3.51
C GLY A 14 10.11 10.93 2.71
N PRO A 15 10.94 11.01 1.65
CA PRO A 15 11.37 9.86 0.85
C PRO A 15 11.90 8.69 1.71
N ALA A 16 12.53 9.00 2.84
CA ALA A 16 13.05 8.01 3.79
C ALA A 16 11.97 7.06 4.36
N SER A 17 10.75 7.55 4.62
CA SER A 17 9.65 6.70 5.12
C SER A 17 9.18 5.71 4.05
N GLY A 18 9.19 6.12 2.78
CA GLY A 18 8.89 5.24 1.66
C GLY A 18 9.95 4.17 1.45
N LEU A 19 11.23 4.55 1.55
CA LEU A 19 12.35 3.60 1.47
C LEU A 19 12.34 2.60 2.63
N ALA A 20 11.99 3.03 3.85
CA ALA A 20 11.87 2.13 4.99
C ALA A 20 10.77 1.06 4.79
N VAL A 21 9.65 1.42 4.16
CA VAL A 21 8.61 0.47 3.76
C VAL A 21 9.15 -0.53 2.73
N LEU A 22 9.85 -0.07 1.70
CA LEU A 22 10.45 -0.95 0.69
C LEU A 22 11.48 -1.91 1.30
N GLY A 23 12.36 -1.43 2.18
CA GLY A 23 13.32 -2.28 2.87
C GLY A 23 12.65 -3.30 3.79
N ALA A 24 11.51 -2.95 4.41
CA ALA A 24 10.75 -3.91 5.20
C ALA A 24 10.07 -4.99 4.36
N LEU A 25 9.48 -4.63 3.22
CA LEU A 25 8.94 -5.60 2.27
C LEU A 25 10.02 -6.53 1.69
N GLN A 26 11.23 -6.01 1.47
CA GLN A 26 12.36 -6.84 1.06
C GLN A 26 12.77 -7.84 2.15
N ARG A 27 12.91 -7.38 3.41
CA ARG A 27 13.33 -8.25 4.52
C ARG A 27 12.32 -9.36 4.81
N GLU A 28 11.04 -9.02 4.84
CA GLU A 28 9.99 -9.97 5.21
C GLU A 28 9.53 -10.85 4.04
N GLY A 29 9.62 -10.34 2.81
CA GLY A 29 9.01 -11.00 1.65
C GLY A 29 9.89 -11.11 0.41
N ARG A 30 11.14 -10.66 0.42
CA ARG A 30 12.03 -10.65 -0.76
C ARG A 30 11.43 -9.96 -1.99
N LEU A 31 10.59 -8.94 -1.76
CA LEU A 31 9.84 -8.29 -2.83
C LEU A 31 10.74 -7.67 -3.90
N LEU A 32 11.83 -7.00 -3.50
CA LEU A 32 12.70 -6.33 -4.46
C LEU A 32 13.44 -7.35 -5.31
N ASP A 33 13.94 -8.42 -4.71
CA ASP A 33 14.61 -9.51 -5.44
C ASP A 33 13.66 -10.13 -6.48
N PHE A 34 12.42 -10.40 -6.07
CA PHE A 34 11.41 -10.98 -6.96
C PHE A 34 11.07 -10.06 -8.14
N LEU A 35 10.95 -8.76 -7.90
CA LEU A 35 10.65 -7.78 -8.96
C LEU A 35 11.83 -7.50 -9.89
N GLN A 36 13.07 -7.70 -9.42
CA GLN A 36 14.28 -7.53 -10.23
C GLN A 36 14.62 -8.79 -11.03
N GLN A 37 14.03 -9.94 -10.69
CA GLN A 37 14.26 -11.18 -11.40
C GLN A 37 13.62 -11.15 -12.80
N ASP A 38 14.41 -11.47 -13.83
CA ASP A 38 13.87 -11.76 -15.15
C ASP A 38 13.18 -13.13 -15.13
N LEU A 39 11.90 -13.14 -15.47
CA LEU A 39 11.08 -14.35 -15.47
C LEU A 39 10.95 -14.95 -16.88
N THR A 40 11.64 -14.38 -17.89
CA THR A 40 11.60 -14.87 -19.26
C THR A 40 12.09 -16.31 -19.34
N GLY A 41 11.23 -17.22 -19.83
CA GLY A 41 11.56 -18.64 -19.97
C GLY A 41 11.45 -19.47 -18.69
N HIS A 42 11.08 -18.87 -17.55
CA HIS A 42 10.73 -19.62 -16.36
C HIS A 42 9.33 -20.25 -16.51
N PRO A 43 9.13 -21.51 -16.09
CA PRO A 43 7.81 -22.13 -16.13
C PRO A 43 6.90 -21.57 -15.03
N ASP A 44 5.59 -21.55 -15.31
CA ASP A 44 4.59 -21.00 -14.38
C ASP A 44 4.61 -21.66 -13.00
N GLU A 45 5.01 -22.93 -12.91
CA GLU A 45 5.11 -23.65 -11.64
C GLU A 45 6.20 -23.07 -10.72
N ASP A 46 7.36 -22.74 -11.28
CA ASP A 46 8.48 -22.14 -10.55
C ASP A 46 8.15 -20.70 -10.14
N VAL A 47 7.60 -19.91 -11.07
CA VAL A 47 7.14 -18.55 -10.78
C VAL A 47 6.07 -18.58 -9.70
N GLY A 48 5.11 -19.49 -9.80
CA GLY A 48 4.05 -19.66 -8.81
C GLY A 48 4.58 -20.12 -7.44
N ALA A 49 5.60 -20.96 -7.40
CA ALA A 49 6.25 -21.36 -6.15
C ALA A 49 6.93 -20.16 -5.48
N ALA A 50 7.75 -19.40 -6.21
CA ALA A 50 8.42 -18.21 -5.70
C ALA A 50 7.41 -17.12 -5.26
N ALA A 51 6.40 -16.85 -6.09
CA ALA A 51 5.38 -15.84 -5.80
C ALA A 51 4.60 -16.15 -4.52
N ARG A 52 4.32 -17.42 -4.20
CA ARG A 52 3.64 -17.79 -2.95
C ARG A 52 4.46 -17.44 -1.71
N VAL A 53 5.78 -17.67 -1.75
CA VAL A 53 6.69 -17.31 -0.65
C VAL A 53 6.73 -15.79 -0.47
N VAL A 54 6.95 -15.05 -1.56
CA VAL A 54 7.02 -13.58 -1.56
C VAL A 54 5.72 -12.96 -1.07
N HIS A 55 4.59 -13.45 -1.59
CA HIS A 55 3.26 -13.01 -1.18
C HIS A 55 3.01 -13.26 0.31
N ALA A 56 3.36 -14.44 0.84
CA ALA A 56 3.16 -14.76 2.24
C ALA A 56 3.91 -13.78 3.17
N GLY A 57 5.19 -13.51 2.88
CA GLY A 57 6.01 -12.57 3.62
C GLY A 57 5.53 -11.12 3.54
N CYS A 58 5.25 -10.63 2.33
CA CYS A 58 4.71 -9.27 2.14
C CYS A 58 3.36 -9.09 2.85
N ARG A 59 2.49 -10.10 2.78
CA ARG A 59 1.17 -10.09 3.43
C ARG A 59 1.29 -10.11 4.96
N GLN A 60 2.25 -10.85 5.50
CA GLN A 60 2.54 -10.85 6.93
C GLN A 60 2.95 -9.45 7.39
N TRP A 61 3.92 -8.84 6.73
CA TRP A 61 4.37 -7.48 7.05
C TRP A 61 3.22 -6.47 6.95
N LEU A 62 2.46 -6.50 5.84
CA LEU A 62 1.36 -5.57 5.61
C LEU A 62 0.33 -5.61 6.74
N ARG A 63 -0.02 -6.80 7.24
CA ARG A 63 -0.97 -6.98 8.35
C ARG A 63 -0.48 -6.43 9.69
N GLN A 64 0.83 -6.48 9.92
CA GLN A 64 1.43 -5.90 11.13
C GLN A 64 1.45 -4.37 11.03
N ALA A 65 1.81 -3.86 9.85
CA ALA A 65 2.02 -2.44 9.62
C ALA A 65 0.71 -1.65 9.37
N VAL A 66 -0.30 -2.24 8.72
CA VAL A 66 -1.49 -1.50 8.26
C VAL A 66 -2.76 -2.32 8.48
N GLU A 67 -3.77 -1.68 9.07
CA GLU A 67 -5.15 -2.17 9.04
C GLU A 67 -5.88 -1.54 7.87
N LEU A 68 -6.51 -2.37 7.05
CA LEU A 68 -7.25 -1.96 5.85
C LEU A 68 -8.74 -2.18 6.04
N ALA A 69 -9.53 -1.19 5.63
CA ALA A 69 -10.98 -1.28 5.47
C ALA A 69 -11.36 -0.93 4.02
N PRO A 70 -12.51 -1.37 3.52
CA PRO A 70 -12.98 -0.95 2.20
C PRO A 70 -13.26 0.56 2.19
N ALA A 71 -13.08 1.20 1.04
CA ALA A 71 -13.33 2.64 0.88
C ALA A 71 -14.83 2.97 0.83
N VAL A 72 -15.65 1.99 0.44
CA VAL A 72 -17.12 2.02 0.46
C VAL A 72 -17.64 0.82 1.25
N ALA A 73 -18.84 0.93 1.85
CA ALA A 73 -19.39 -0.13 2.69
C ALA A 73 -20.06 -1.24 1.87
N GLU A 74 -20.53 -0.91 0.68
CA GLU A 74 -21.22 -1.81 -0.22
C GLU A 74 -20.27 -2.85 -0.82
N ALA A 75 -20.72 -4.11 -0.84
CA ALA A 75 -19.98 -5.22 -1.42
C ALA A 75 -19.80 -5.05 -2.93
N GLU A 76 -18.75 -5.68 -3.48
CA GLU A 76 -18.58 -5.78 -4.92
C GLU A 76 -19.80 -6.45 -5.58
N GLY A 77 -20.25 -5.88 -6.69
CA GLY A 77 -21.49 -6.26 -7.37
C GLY A 77 -22.75 -5.58 -6.83
N ALA A 78 -22.72 -4.98 -5.63
CA ALA A 78 -23.86 -4.24 -5.10
C ALA A 78 -24.04 -2.89 -5.83
N THR A 79 -25.28 -2.43 -5.90
CA THR A 79 -25.60 -1.10 -6.41
C THR A 79 -25.55 -0.08 -5.27
N MET A 80 -24.85 1.03 -5.47
CA MET A 80 -24.77 2.13 -4.50
C MET A 80 -25.13 3.48 -5.15
N PRO A 81 -25.75 4.41 -4.40
CA PRO A 81 -25.84 5.80 -4.82
C PRO A 81 -24.46 6.47 -4.72
N VAL A 82 -24.15 7.37 -5.65
CA VAL A 82 -22.99 8.25 -5.56
C VAL A 82 -23.50 9.69 -5.47
N PRO A 83 -23.51 10.29 -4.26
CA PRO A 83 -24.16 11.57 -4.04
C PRO A 83 -23.43 12.73 -4.70
N VAL A 84 -24.11 13.88 -4.80
CA VAL A 84 -23.44 15.15 -5.10
C VAL A 84 -22.38 15.42 -4.04
N GLY A 85 -21.19 15.84 -4.47
CA GLY A 85 -20.08 16.12 -3.55
C GLY A 85 -19.40 14.88 -2.97
N PHE A 86 -19.53 13.71 -3.61
CA PHE A 86 -18.83 12.51 -3.19
C PHE A 86 -17.29 12.74 -3.12
N ASP A 87 -16.63 11.99 -2.24
CA ASP A 87 -15.19 12.04 -2.05
C ASP A 87 -14.45 11.34 -3.20
N ALA A 88 -13.86 12.12 -4.10
CA ALA A 88 -13.11 11.62 -5.26
C ALA A 88 -11.78 10.93 -4.89
N GLN A 89 -11.32 11.04 -3.64
CA GLN A 89 -10.18 10.27 -3.13
C GLN A 89 -10.60 8.84 -2.75
N ARG A 90 -11.88 8.61 -2.46
CA ARG A 90 -12.43 7.29 -2.09
C ARG A 90 -13.19 6.61 -3.21
N ILE A 91 -13.88 7.38 -4.06
CA ILE A 91 -14.73 6.85 -5.12
C ILE A 91 -14.18 7.31 -6.47
N ARG A 92 -13.77 6.36 -7.31
CA ARG A 92 -13.44 6.59 -8.71
C ARG A 92 -14.61 6.15 -9.59
N LEU A 93 -15.17 7.07 -10.35
CA LEU A 93 -16.19 6.75 -11.35
C LEU A 93 -15.54 6.09 -12.56
N THR A 94 -16.18 5.04 -13.08
CA THR A 94 -15.71 4.28 -14.26
C THR A 94 -16.88 3.99 -15.20
N GLY A 95 -16.60 3.80 -16.50
CA GLY A 95 -17.62 3.57 -17.52
C GLY A 95 -18.09 4.87 -18.19
N ARG A 96 -19.34 4.91 -18.66
CA ARG A 96 -19.91 6.11 -19.30
C ARG A 96 -20.39 7.09 -18.24
N VAL A 97 -19.50 7.96 -17.80
CA VAL A 97 -19.83 9.06 -16.88
C VAL A 97 -20.37 10.23 -17.70
N ALA A 98 -21.69 10.45 -17.63
CA ALA A 98 -22.36 11.56 -18.30
C ALA A 98 -23.35 12.22 -17.34
N GLY A 99 -23.56 13.53 -17.51
CA GLY A 99 -24.39 14.33 -16.61
C GLY A 99 -23.68 14.66 -15.28
N ALA A 100 -24.40 15.35 -14.40
CA ALA A 100 -23.95 15.69 -13.06
C ALA A 100 -24.45 14.65 -12.04
N PRO A 101 -23.77 14.49 -10.88
CA PRO A 101 -24.31 13.69 -9.78
C PRO A 101 -25.67 14.24 -9.31
N PRO A 102 -26.49 13.45 -8.60
CA PRO A 102 -26.18 12.12 -8.07
C PRO A 102 -26.15 11.03 -9.15
N TYR A 103 -25.18 10.12 -9.04
CA TYR A 103 -25.13 8.93 -9.88
C TYR A 103 -25.67 7.70 -9.12
N ARG A 104 -25.88 6.62 -9.87
CA ARG A 104 -26.08 5.27 -9.35
C ARG A 104 -25.14 4.35 -10.10
N GLY A 105 -24.39 3.54 -9.37
CA GLY A 105 -23.40 2.63 -9.96
C GLY A 105 -23.33 1.30 -9.23
N THR A 106 -22.65 0.34 -9.84
CA THR A 106 -22.33 -0.95 -9.23
C THR A 106 -20.89 -0.91 -8.73
N VAL A 107 -20.65 -1.30 -7.47
CA VAL A 107 -19.30 -1.39 -6.92
C VAL A 107 -18.53 -2.47 -7.69
N ARG A 108 -17.48 -2.06 -8.41
CA ARG A 108 -16.60 -2.98 -9.13
C ARG A 108 -15.42 -3.44 -8.29
N HIS A 109 -14.94 -2.56 -7.41
CA HIS A 109 -13.91 -2.84 -6.43
C HIS A 109 -14.17 -1.93 -5.22
N GLY A 110 -14.18 -2.48 -4.00
CA GLY A 110 -14.51 -1.74 -2.78
C GLY A 110 -13.49 -0.66 -2.38
N GLY A 111 -12.30 -0.70 -3.00
CA GLY A 111 -11.18 0.15 -2.62
C GLY A 111 -10.58 -0.27 -1.28
N TRP A 112 -9.52 0.42 -0.86
CA TRP A 112 -8.87 0.19 0.42
C TRP A 112 -8.54 1.54 1.06
N VAL A 113 -8.83 1.65 2.36
CA VAL A 113 -8.45 2.78 3.21
C VAL A 113 -7.67 2.21 4.39
N ALA A 114 -6.52 2.80 4.67
CA ALA A 114 -5.78 2.50 5.89
C ALA A 114 -6.51 3.13 7.09
N THR A 115 -6.98 2.30 8.02
CA THR A 115 -7.62 2.76 9.26
C THR A 115 -6.61 2.92 10.38
N THR A 116 -5.53 2.14 10.34
CA THR A 116 -4.40 2.21 11.27
C THR A 116 -3.09 2.03 10.50
N VAL A 117 -2.07 2.83 10.84
CA VAL A 117 -0.74 2.78 10.23
C VAL A 117 0.34 2.73 11.31
N ARG A 118 1.18 1.71 11.26
CA ARG A 118 2.28 1.37 12.19
C ARG A 118 3.55 1.10 11.38
N LEU A 119 4.15 2.16 10.84
CA LEU A 119 5.38 2.03 10.06
C LEU A 119 6.62 1.91 10.96
N PRO A 120 7.66 1.19 10.52
CA PRO A 120 8.94 1.18 11.21
C PRO A 120 9.51 2.59 11.29
N ALA A 121 10.07 2.96 12.44
CA ALA A 121 10.79 4.21 12.59
C ALA A 121 12.07 4.18 11.75
N VAL A 122 12.35 5.27 11.04
CA VAL A 122 13.64 5.45 10.36
C VAL A 122 14.66 5.87 11.41
N ALA A 123 15.63 5.00 11.71
CA ALA A 123 16.71 5.35 12.62
C ALA A 123 17.62 6.41 11.96
N GLU A 124 17.89 7.51 12.65
CA GLU A 124 18.71 8.63 12.12
C GLU A 124 20.14 8.21 11.77
N ALA A 125 20.66 7.15 12.42
CA ALA A 125 22.01 6.65 12.23
C ALA A 125 22.18 5.75 10.99
N LEU A 126 21.09 5.34 10.34
CA LEU A 126 21.13 4.45 9.18
C LEU A 126 20.93 5.25 7.89
N ASP A 127 21.64 4.89 6.82
CA ASP A 127 21.33 5.41 5.49
C ASP A 127 20.03 4.76 4.98
N PRO A 128 18.92 5.51 4.86
CA PRO A 128 17.63 4.95 4.44
C PRO A 128 17.65 4.46 2.99
N ARG A 129 18.70 4.75 2.20
CA ARG A 129 18.86 4.26 0.83
C ARG A 129 19.36 2.82 0.77
N VAL A 130 19.89 2.29 1.87
CA VAL A 130 20.29 0.87 1.96
C VAL A 130 19.05 0.05 2.34
N LEU A 131 18.42 -0.56 1.33
CA LEU A 131 17.16 -1.30 1.51
C LEU A 131 17.37 -2.73 2.03
N ALA A 132 18.50 -3.35 1.64
CA ALA A 132 18.99 -4.61 2.15
C ALA A 132 20.52 -4.58 2.13
N PRO A 133 21.21 -5.03 3.19
CA PRO A 133 22.66 -5.16 3.18
C PRO A 133 23.08 -6.32 2.27
N ALA A 134 24.30 -6.26 1.73
CA ALA A 134 24.93 -7.43 1.14
C ALA A 134 25.32 -8.42 2.27
N GLU A 135 25.11 -9.70 2.02
CA GLU A 135 25.55 -10.78 2.91
C GLU A 135 26.89 -11.32 2.38
N VAL A 136 27.91 -11.36 3.24
CA VAL A 136 29.27 -11.80 2.90
C VAL A 136 29.71 -12.85 3.93
N GLU A 137 30.03 -14.05 3.46
CA GLU A 137 30.63 -15.12 4.25
C GLU A 137 32.15 -14.87 4.43
N ILE A 138 32.69 -15.15 5.62
CA ILE A 138 34.11 -14.95 5.93
C ILE A 138 34.78 -16.31 6.14
N GLU A 139 35.97 -16.48 5.57
CA GLU A 139 36.85 -17.65 5.70
C GLU A 139 37.98 -17.44 6.71
#